data_AF-A0A1M6ISE9-F1
#
_entry.id   AF-A0A1M6ISE9-F1
#
_cell.length_a   1.000
_cell.length_b   1.000
_cell.length_c   1.000
_cell.angle_alpha   90.00
_cell.angle_beta   90.00
_cell.angle_gamma   90.00
#
_symmetry.space_group_name_H-M   'P 1'
#
loop_
_entity.id
_entity.type
_entity.pdbx_description
1 polymer ?
#
loop_
_entity_poly.entity_id
_entity_poly.type
_entity_poly.pdbx_seq_one_letter_code
_entity_poly.pdbx_strand_id
1 'polypeptide(L)'
;MLSLIGTAPEKEQRMKSLVTIIVLTMISSSAIAGELKPFTSDGCSSFPDGTIAQQNLWLECCVEHDKAYWAGGTEEQREIADEKLKKCVTKVGQPEIAKLMLAGVRVGGTPHLPTSFRWGYGWPFPRGYKALTEQEMLEVKEKLAARPE
;
A
#
# COMPACT_ATOMS: atom_id res chain seq x y z
N MET A 1 76.10 30.43 -17.22
CA MET A 1 74.67 30.36 -17.61
C MET A 1 74.34 28.93 -18.00
N LEU A 2 73.82 28.11 -17.09
CA LEU A 2 73.03 26.92 -17.42
C LEU A 2 72.34 26.48 -16.11
N SER A 3 71.09 26.94 -15.93
CA SER A 3 70.23 26.50 -14.83
C SER A 3 69.45 25.27 -15.30
N LEU A 4 69.66 24.14 -14.64
CA LEU A 4 68.85 22.93 -14.80
C LEU A 4 67.48 23.15 -14.12
N ILE A 5 66.41 22.99 -14.90
CA ILE A 5 65.02 23.03 -14.45
C ILE A 5 64.68 21.66 -13.86
N GLY A 6 64.32 21.62 -12.58
CA GLY A 6 63.75 20.43 -11.93
C GLY A 6 62.25 20.34 -12.17
N THR A 7 61.78 19.19 -12.64
CA THR A 7 60.36 18.85 -12.80
C THR A 7 59.77 18.33 -11.48
N ALA A 8 58.70 18.96 -10.99
CA ALA A 8 57.91 18.54 -9.83
C ALA A 8 56.87 17.44 -10.21
N PRO A 9 56.31 16.68 -9.24
CA PRO A 9 55.91 15.28 -9.44
C PRO A 9 54.46 15.05 -9.88
N GLU A 10 54.29 14.07 -10.76
CA GLU A 10 53.05 13.58 -11.39
C GLU A 10 52.08 12.84 -10.43
N LYS A 11 52.48 12.60 -9.17
CA LYS A 11 51.76 11.74 -8.21
C LYS A 11 50.46 12.34 -7.66
N GLU A 12 50.35 13.67 -7.63
CA GLU A 12 49.21 14.33 -6.98
C GLU A 12 47.92 14.28 -7.82
N GLN A 13 48.05 14.08 -9.14
CA GLN A 13 46.92 14.03 -10.08
C GLN A 13 46.13 12.72 -9.97
N ARG A 14 46.81 11.58 -9.75
CA ARG A 14 46.17 10.25 -9.67
C ARG A 14 45.32 10.05 -8.41
N MET A 15 45.72 10.65 -7.29
CA MET A 15 45.02 10.49 -6.00
C MET A 15 43.69 11.27 -5.98
N LYS A 16 43.64 12.45 -6.61
CA LYS A 16 42.42 13.27 -6.73
C LYS A 16 41.34 12.55 -7.55
N SER A 17 41.74 11.89 -8.64
CA SER A 17 40.81 11.20 -9.54
C SER A 17 40.19 9.93 -8.93
N LEU A 18 40.90 9.22 -8.05
CA LEU A 18 40.35 8.05 -7.34
C LEU A 18 39.34 8.45 -6.26
N VAL A 19 39.61 9.54 -5.55
CA VAL A 19 38.70 10.09 -4.52
C VAL A 19 37.38 10.54 -5.14
N THR A 20 37.41 11.16 -6.32
CA THR A 20 36.18 11.58 -7.03
C THR A 20 35.29 10.41 -7.44
N ILE A 21 35.87 9.27 -7.84
CA ILE A 21 35.11 8.07 -8.23
C ILE A 21 34.47 7.39 -7.01
N ILE A 22 35.15 7.37 -5.86
CA ILE A 22 34.63 6.78 -4.61
C ILE A 22 33.47 7.60 -4.03
N VAL A 23 33.47 8.92 -4.22
CA VAL A 23 32.39 9.81 -3.76
C VAL A 23 31.13 9.68 -4.63
N LEU A 24 31.26 9.32 -5.92
CA LEU A 24 30.12 9.24 -6.84
C LEU A 24 29.31 7.94 -6.73
N THR A 25 29.84 6.89 -6.09
CA THR A 25 29.17 5.56 -6.00
C THR A 25 28.29 5.39 -4.76
N MET A 26 28.25 6.36 -3.83
CA MET A 26 27.58 6.22 -2.53
C MET A 26 26.16 6.77 -2.44
N ILE A 27 25.55 7.21 -3.54
CA ILE A 27 24.18 7.74 -3.55
C ILE A 27 23.24 6.81 -4.34
N SER A 28 23.23 5.52 -3.98
CA SER A 28 22.07 4.66 -4.24
C SER A 28 21.21 4.64 -2.98
N SER A 29 20.42 5.71 -2.78
CA SER A 29 19.35 5.70 -1.79
C SER A 29 18.24 4.77 -2.29
N SER A 30 18.29 3.50 -1.92
CA SER A 30 17.11 2.63 -2.00
C SER A 30 16.05 3.25 -1.09
N ALA A 31 15.03 3.88 -1.68
CA ALA A 31 13.88 4.35 -0.93
C ALA A 31 13.25 3.13 -0.24
N ILE A 32 13.21 3.14 1.09
CA ILE A 32 12.52 2.12 1.89
C ILE A 32 11.01 2.36 1.67
N ALA A 33 10.46 1.73 0.64
CA ALA A 33 9.01 1.54 0.55
C ALA A 33 8.62 0.61 1.72
N GLY A 34 7.63 1.01 2.51
CA GLY A 34 7.12 0.15 3.58
C GLY A 34 6.60 -1.16 3.00
N GLU A 35 7.00 -2.29 3.59
CA GLU A 35 6.62 -3.63 3.12
C GLU A 35 5.10 -3.85 3.24
N LEU A 36 4.49 -4.43 2.19
CA LEU A 36 3.10 -4.85 2.20
C LEU A 36 2.94 -6.12 3.05
N LYS A 37 2.13 -6.03 4.12
CA LYS A 37 1.85 -7.17 4.99
C LYS A 37 1.03 -8.24 4.26
N PRO A 38 1.07 -9.52 4.69
CA PRO A 38 0.15 -10.55 4.19
C PRO A 38 -1.32 -10.09 4.25
N PHE A 39 -2.14 -10.56 3.31
CA PHE A 39 -3.56 -10.26 3.33
C PHE A 39 -4.25 -10.90 4.54
N THR A 40 -5.10 -10.15 5.21
CA THR A 40 -5.95 -10.61 6.31
C THR A 40 -7.32 -9.97 6.15
N SER A 41 -8.38 -10.68 6.53
CA SER A 41 -9.74 -10.13 6.62
C SER A 41 -10.32 -10.49 7.98
N ASP A 42 -11.02 -9.54 8.61
CA ASP A 42 -11.78 -9.74 9.84
C ASP A 42 -13.29 -9.79 9.59
N GLY A 43 -13.71 -10.01 8.34
CA GLY A 43 -15.11 -9.98 7.92
C GLY A 43 -15.59 -8.55 7.76
N CYS A 44 -16.76 -8.21 8.30
CA CYS A 44 -17.30 -6.86 8.23
C CYS A 44 -16.79 -5.95 9.37
N SER A 45 -15.64 -6.29 9.96
CA SER A 45 -14.93 -5.59 11.05
C SER A 45 -15.82 -5.23 12.25
N SER A 46 -16.36 -4.00 12.29
CA SER A 46 -17.22 -3.50 13.36
C SER A 46 -18.71 -3.66 13.05
N PHE A 47 -19.06 -4.41 12.01
CA PHE A 47 -20.42 -4.70 11.57
C PHE A 47 -20.63 -6.22 11.59
N PRO A 48 -21.84 -6.73 11.90
CA PRO A 48 -22.11 -8.16 11.82
C PRO A 48 -21.90 -8.71 10.40
N ASP A 49 -21.45 -9.96 10.25
CA ASP A 49 -21.25 -10.62 8.94
C ASP A 49 -22.55 -11.08 8.25
N GLY A 50 -23.67 -10.92 8.96
CA GLY A 50 -24.98 -11.36 8.52
C GLY A 50 -26.08 -11.01 9.52
N THR A 51 -27.25 -11.59 9.29
CA THR A 51 -28.39 -11.48 10.21
C THR A 51 -28.29 -12.53 11.32
N ILE A 52 -29.12 -12.42 12.35
CA ILE A 52 -29.23 -13.45 13.41
C ILE A 52 -29.53 -14.84 12.81
N ALA A 53 -30.39 -14.90 11.78
CA ALA A 53 -30.78 -16.15 11.12
C ALA A 53 -29.75 -16.66 10.10
N GLN A 54 -28.99 -15.76 9.49
CA GLN A 54 -28.01 -16.05 8.44
C GLN A 54 -26.73 -15.27 8.74
N GLN A 55 -25.88 -15.83 9.59
CA GLN A 55 -24.75 -15.12 10.22
C GLN A 55 -23.65 -14.71 9.25
N ASN A 56 -23.58 -15.32 8.05
CA ASN A 56 -22.56 -15.02 7.04
C ASN A 56 -23.17 -14.45 5.75
N LEU A 57 -24.39 -13.91 5.81
CA LEU A 57 -25.18 -13.52 4.62
C LEU A 57 -24.45 -12.59 3.66
N TRP A 58 -23.58 -11.71 4.15
CA TRP A 58 -22.81 -10.78 3.33
C TRP A 58 -21.30 -10.81 3.65
N LEU A 59 -20.83 -11.84 4.36
CA LEU A 59 -19.43 -12.02 4.71
C LEU A 59 -18.52 -11.94 3.47
N GLU A 60 -18.89 -12.63 2.38
CA GLU A 60 -18.12 -12.61 1.13
C GLU A 60 -18.00 -11.21 0.52
N CYS A 61 -19.03 -10.37 0.68
CA CYS A 61 -18.99 -8.98 0.22
C CYS A 61 -17.95 -8.17 1.01
N CYS A 62 -17.85 -8.40 2.32
CA CYS A 62 -16.88 -7.74 3.18
C CYS A 62 -15.46 -8.24 2.93
N VAL A 63 -15.24 -9.55 2.78
CA VAL A 63 -13.93 -10.12 2.44
C VAL A 63 -13.39 -9.56 1.12
N GLU A 64 -14.26 -9.36 0.12
CA GLU A 64 -13.83 -8.76 -1.15
C GLU A 64 -13.56 -7.25 -1.04
N HIS A 65 -14.31 -6.54 -0.19
CA HIS A 65 -14.04 -5.14 0.13
C HIS A 65 -12.70 -4.98 0.87
N ASP A 66 -12.42 -5.87 1.81
CA ASP A 66 -11.16 -5.94 2.56
C ASP A 66 -9.95 -6.10 1.64
N LYS A 67 -10.03 -6.88 0.55
CA LYS A 67 -8.92 -6.97 -0.41
C LYS A 67 -8.57 -5.62 -1.02
N ALA A 68 -9.59 -4.83 -1.37
CA ALA A 68 -9.38 -3.47 -1.89
C ALA A 68 -8.84 -2.54 -0.80
N TYR A 69 -9.39 -2.63 0.41
CA TYR A 69 -8.98 -1.82 1.55
C TYR A 69 -7.56 -2.15 2.04
N TRP A 70 -7.16 -3.41 2.00
CA TRP A 70 -5.81 -3.86 2.28
C TRP A 70 -4.82 -3.28 1.28
N ALA A 71 -5.14 -3.38 -0.02
CA ALA A 71 -4.31 -2.86 -1.10
C ALA A 71 -4.20 -1.34 -1.09
N GLY A 72 -5.29 -0.63 -0.78
CA GLY A 72 -5.35 0.83 -0.82
C GLY A 72 -5.31 1.39 -2.25
N GLY A 73 -4.88 2.65 -2.38
CA GLY A 73 -4.87 3.38 -3.66
C GLY A 73 -5.37 4.81 -3.53
N THR A 74 -5.85 5.36 -4.64
CA THR A 74 -6.46 6.69 -4.75
C THR A 74 -7.81 6.78 -4.02
N GLU A 75 -8.30 8.00 -3.81
CA GLU A 75 -9.60 8.24 -3.18
C GLU A 75 -10.75 7.73 -4.08
N GLU A 76 -10.63 7.88 -5.39
CA GLU A 76 -11.59 7.38 -6.38
C GLU A 76 -11.65 5.84 -6.35
N GLN A 77 -10.51 5.16 -6.18
CA GLN A 77 -10.48 3.70 -6.02
C GLN A 77 -11.19 3.25 -4.75
N ARG A 78 -11.10 4.03 -3.66
CA ARG A 78 -11.86 3.78 -2.43
C ARG A 78 -13.36 3.92 -2.68
N GLU A 79 -13.79 4.99 -3.34
CA GLU A 79 -15.21 5.17 -3.69
C GLU A 79 -15.76 4.02 -4.53
N ILE A 80 -14.98 3.55 -5.50
CA ILE A 80 -15.33 2.39 -6.31
C ILE A 80 -15.46 1.12 -5.45
N ALA A 81 -14.54 0.89 -4.51
CA ALA A 81 -14.61 -0.24 -3.59
C ALA A 81 -15.85 -0.17 -2.69
N ASP A 82 -16.15 0.99 -2.13
CA ASP A 82 -17.29 1.22 -1.25
C ASP A 82 -18.63 1.02 -1.97
N GLU A 83 -18.75 1.51 -3.21
CA GLU A 83 -19.94 1.27 -4.04
C GLU A 83 -20.06 -0.19 -4.50
N LYS A 84 -18.93 -0.91 -4.69
CA LYS A 84 -18.95 -2.36 -4.95
C LYS A 84 -19.50 -3.13 -3.74
N LEU A 85 -19.09 -2.78 -2.52
CA LEU A 85 -19.63 -3.37 -1.29
C LEU A 85 -21.15 -3.20 -1.23
N LYS A 86 -21.64 -1.96 -1.37
CA LYS A 86 -23.08 -1.67 -1.40
C LYS A 86 -23.82 -2.47 -2.46
N LYS A 87 -23.29 -2.54 -3.69
CA LYS A 87 -23.89 -3.35 -4.77
C LYS A 87 -23.93 -4.83 -4.42
N CYS A 88 -22.87 -5.38 -3.82
CA CYS A 88 -22.82 -6.77 -3.38
C CYS A 88 -23.87 -7.07 -2.30
N VAL A 89 -23.92 -6.25 -1.24
CA VAL A 89 -24.88 -6.42 -0.14
C VAL A 89 -26.33 -6.23 -0.59
N THR A 90 -26.57 -5.34 -1.56
CA THR A 90 -27.88 -5.19 -2.20
C THR A 90 -28.30 -6.47 -2.92
N LYS A 91 -27.37 -7.14 -3.63
CA LYS A 91 -27.65 -8.38 -4.38
C LYS A 91 -28.00 -9.57 -3.49
N VAL A 92 -27.51 -9.61 -2.25
CA VAL A 92 -27.92 -10.63 -1.26
C VAL A 92 -29.23 -10.27 -0.54
N GLY A 93 -29.98 -9.29 -1.05
CA GLY A 93 -31.32 -8.95 -0.59
C GLY A 93 -31.38 -7.95 0.56
N GLN A 94 -30.30 -7.22 0.85
CA GLN A 94 -30.19 -6.33 2.01
C GLN A 94 -29.90 -4.86 1.61
N PRO A 95 -30.77 -4.19 0.84
CA PRO A 95 -30.50 -2.85 0.29
C PRO A 95 -30.34 -1.75 1.34
N GLU A 96 -31.09 -1.79 2.45
CA GLU A 96 -30.99 -0.79 3.50
C GLU A 96 -29.71 -0.96 4.33
N ILE A 97 -29.32 -2.20 4.61
CA ILE A 97 -28.01 -2.52 5.22
C ILE A 97 -26.88 -2.06 4.29
N ALA A 98 -27.01 -2.27 2.98
CA ALA A 98 -26.02 -1.84 2.01
C ALA A 98 -25.79 -0.31 2.03
N LYS A 99 -26.85 0.50 2.16
CA LYS A 99 -26.73 1.96 2.31
C LYS A 99 -26.08 2.34 3.63
N LEU A 100 -26.44 1.66 4.72
CA LEU A 100 -25.85 1.90 6.04
C LEU A 100 -24.35 1.57 6.04
N MET A 101 -23.97 0.43 5.46
CA MET A 101 -22.57 0.04 5.29
C MET A 101 -21.82 1.07 4.46
N LEU A 102 -22.37 1.54 3.34
CA LEU A 102 -21.75 2.61 2.54
C LEU A 102 -21.45 3.84 3.41
N ALA A 103 -22.44 4.34 4.14
CA ALA A 103 -22.25 5.49 5.02
C ALA A 103 -21.15 5.23 6.07
N GLY A 104 -21.15 4.04 6.68
CA GLY A 104 -20.15 3.61 7.66
C GLY A 104 -18.74 3.58 7.09
N VAL A 105 -18.53 2.93 5.95
CA VAL A 105 -17.18 2.80 5.34
C VAL A 105 -16.67 4.12 4.79
N ARG A 106 -17.54 5.03 4.32
CA ARG A 106 -17.13 6.38 3.88
C ARG A 106 -16.61 7.24 5.03
N VAL A 107 -17.17 7.09 6.24
CA VAL A 107 -16.72 7.83 7.43
C VAL A 107 -15.55 7.13 8.13
N GLY A 108 -15.71 5.84 8.47
CA GLY A 108 -14.75 5.10 9.31
C GLY A 108 -13.56 4.50 8.56
N GLY A 109 -13.69 4.25 7.25
CA GLY A 109 -12.68 3.58 6.43
C GLY A 109 -11.57 4.47 5.89
N THR A 110 -11.47 5.72 6.35
CA THR A 110 -10.48 6.69 5.85
C THR A 110 -9.04 6.28 6.18
N PRO A 111 -8.04 6.55 5.31
CA PRO A 111 -6.64 6.18 5.57
C PRO A 111 -6.00 7.00 6.72
N HIS A 112 -6.70 8.00 7.26
CA HIS A 112 -6.19 8.91 8.29
C HIS A 112 -6.46 8.45 9.72
N LEU A 113 -7.32 7.44 9.92
CA LEU A 113 -7.59 6.87 11.23
C LEU A 113 -6.70 5.63 11.48
N PRO A 114 -6.21 5.42 12.71
CA PRO A 114 -5.38 4.26 13.05
C PRO A 114 -6.23 3.00 13.32
N THR A 115 -7.21 2.72 12.45
CA THR A 115 -8.04 1.51 12.55
C THR A 115 -7.39 0.33 11.82
N SER A 116 -7.74 -0.91 12.23
CA SER A 116 -7.27 -2.14 11.58
C SER A 116 -7.81 -2.28 10.15
N PHE A 117 -9.00 -1.73 9.89
CA PHE A 117 -9.74 -1.78 8.62
C PHE A 117 -9.68 -0.46 7.82
N ARG A 118 -8.67 0.39 8.04
CA ARG A 118 -8.52 1.64 7.26
C ARG A 118 -8.17 1.37 5.80
N TRP A 119 -8.46 2.31 4.90
CA TRP A 119 -7.93 2.27 3.55
C TRP A 119 -6.39 2.20 3.53
N GLY A 120 -5.85 1.22 2.80
CA GLY A 120 -4.42 0.90 2.75
C GLY A 120 -3.90 0.19 4.01
N TYR A 121 -4.71 -0.59 4.73
CA TYR A 121 -4.27 -1.19 6.00
C TYR A 121 -3.14 -2.20 5.88
N GLY A 122 -2.93 -2.77 4.68
CA GLY A 122 -1.80 -3.65 4.37
C GLY A 122 -0.44 -2.95 4.47
N TRP A 123 -0.42 -1.63 4.37
CA TRP A 123 0.79 -0.82 4.43
C TRP A 123 1.04 -0.22 5.82
N PRO A 124 2.30 0.14 6.17
CA PRO A 124 2.59 0.91 7.37
C PRO A 124 1.75 2.20 7.45
N PHE A 125 1.20 2.49 8.63
CA PHE A 125 0.43 3.71 8.86
C PHE A 125 1.36 4.91 9.10
N PRO A 126 1.09 6.10 8.52
CA PRO A 126 0.03 6.37 7.54
C PRO A 126 0.47 6.08 6.09
N ARG A 127 -0.45 5.54 5.28
CA ARG A 127 -0.27 5.37 3.82
C ARG A 127 -0.94 6.49 3.01
N GLY A 128 -2.11 6.97 3.45
CA GLY A 128 -2.91 7.98 2.74
C GLY A 128 -3.52 7.46 1.44
N TYR A 129 -4.04 8.39 0.63
CA TYR A 129 -4.56 8.10 -0.73
C TYR A 129 -3.43 8.08 -1.77
N LYS A 130 -2.52 7.12 -1.62
CA LYS A 130 -1.38 6.96 -2.53
C LYS A 130 -1.67 5.88 -3.56
N ALA A 131 -1.69 6.27 -4.84
CA ALA A 131 -1.75 5.33 -5.96
C ALA A 131 -0.64 4.28 -5.86
N LEU A 132 -0.97 3.03 -6.20
CA LEU A 132 0.00 1.94 -6.23
C LEU A 132 0.92 2.10 -7.44
N THR A 133 2.22 1.87 -7.26
CA THR A 133 3.15 1.72 -8.38
C THR A 133 2.93 0.39 -9.09
N GLU A 134 3.52 0.21 -10.28
CA GLU A 134 3.47 -1.06 -11.00
C GLU A 134 4.02 -2.23 -10.17
N GLN A 135 5.10 -2.00 -9.43
CA GLN A 135 5.67 -3.01 -8.53
C GLN A 135 4.74 -3.32 -7.36
N GLU A 136 4.16 -2.30 -6.72
CA GLU A 136 3.21 -2.49 -5.61
C GLU A 136 1.95 -3.22 -6.08
N MET A 137 1.45 -2.93 -7.29
CA MET A 137 0.32 -3.66 -7.88
C MET A 137 0.63 -5.13 -8.15
N LEU A 138 1.86 -5.44 -8.59
CA LEU A 138 2.30 -6.81 -8.81
C LEU A 138 2.40 -7.58 -7.49
N GLU A 139 2.97 -6.95 -6.46
CA GLU A 139 3.06 -7.52 -5.11
C GLU A 139 1.67 -7.79 -4.50
N VAL A 140 0.73 -6.84 -4.64
CA VAL A 140 -0.68 -7.01 -4.26
C VAL A 140 -1.28 -8.23 -4.94
N LYS A 141 -1.08 -8.38 -6.26
CA LYS A 141 -1.62 -9.49 -7.03
C LYS A 141 -1.03 -10.83 -6.60
N GLU A 142 0.28 -10.88 -6.38
CA GLU A 142 0.98 -12.10 -5.94
C GLU A 142 0.51 -12.56 -4.55
N LYS A 143 0.43 -11.64 -3.58
CA LYS A 143 -0.04 -11.96 -2.22
C LYS A 143 -1.51 -12.35 -2.16
N LEU A 144 -2.37 -11.80 -3.03
CA LEU A 144 -3.78 -12.24 -3.12
C LEU A 144 -3.96 -13.58 -3.86
N ALA A 145 -3.01 -13.96 -4.72
CA ALA A 145 -3.02 -15.26 -5.40
C ALA A 145 -2.41 -16.38 -4.55
N ALA A 146 -1.54 -16.04 -3.60
CA ALA A 146 -1.03 -16.98 -2.62
C ALA A 146 -2.21 -17.51 -1.76
N ARG A 147 -2.35 -18.84 -1.69
CA ARG A 147 -3.34 -19.44 -0.78
C ARG A 147 -3.05 -18.98 0.64
N PRO A 148 -4.07 -18.57 1.43
CA PRO A 148 -3.86 -18.36 2.86
C PRO A 148 -3.42 -19.69 3.47
N GLU A 149 -2.30 -19.68 4.19
CA GLU A 149 -1.86 -20.79 5.05
C GLU A 149 -2.84 -21.02 6.21
#